data_AF-A0A1G7FH23-F1
#
_entry.id   AF-A0A1G7FH23-F1
#
_cell.length_a   1.000
_cell.length_b   1.000
_cell.length_c   1.000
_cell.angle_alpha   90.00
_cell.angle_beta   90.00
_cell.angle_gamma   90.00
#
_symmetry.space_group_name_H-M   'P 1'
#
loop_
_entity.id
_entity.type
_entity.pdbx_description
1 polymer ?
#
loop_
_entity_poly.entity_id
_entity_poly.type
_entity_poly.pdbx_seq_one_letter_code
_entity_poly.pdbx_strand_id
1 'polypeptide(L)'
;MTLCLYRWSAKDRDEFERFTATLTDLQTRVRAVSGHDTGVPVPRGPRRPSLMERAQTLLDHRRHRAAIAGELAELFADPAWDLLLALYVAGGREKATALAETAGISGSLTGRWMAVLETRGLTQPVGDELALTDRGKSFLTRYLDSL
;
A
#
# COMPACT_ATOMS: atom_id res chain seq x y z
N MET A 1 -7.81 -15.08 -4.13
CA MET A 1 -6.87 -14.26 -3.35
C MET A 1 -7.23 -12.80 -3.60
N THR A 2 -8.10 -12.23 -2.77
CA THR A 2 -8.78 -10.96 -3.07
C THR A 2 -8.05 -9.83 -2.36
N LEU A 3 -7.31 -9.01 -3.12
CA LEU A 3 -6.67 -7.80 -2.62
C LEU A 3 -7.75 -6.79 -2.19
N CYS A 4 -8.11 -6.90 -0.92
CA CYS A 4 -8.88 -5.96 -0.12
C CYS A 4 -7.99 -4.74 0.15
N LEU A 5 -7.91 -3.83 -0.83
CA LEU A 5 -7.39 -2.48 -0.63
C LEU A 5 -8.34 -1.75 0.32
N TYR A 6 -8.12 -1.91 1.62
CA TYR A 6 -8.84 -1.21 2.67
C TYR A 6 -7.91 -0.24 3.36
N ARG A 7 -8.48 0.89 3.78
CA ARG A 7 -7.95 1.84 4.77
C ARG A 7 -7.81 1.23 6.19
N TRP A 8 -7.74 -0.09 6.30
CA TRP A 8 -7.52 -0.84 7.54
C TRP A 8 -6.70 -2.09 7.25
N SER A 9 -5.63 -2.25 8.03
CA SER A 9 -4.72 -3.39 7.94
C SER A 9 -5.44 -4.70 8.32
N ALA A 10 -4.85 -5.84 8.00
CA ALA A 10 -5.39 -7.14 8.44
C ALA A 10 -5.52 -7.20 9.97
N LYS A 11 -4.56 -6.60 10.68
CA LYS A 11 -4.55 -6.49 12.13
C LYS A 11 -5.75 -5.70 12.66
N ASP A 12 -6.09 -4.58 12.01
CA ASP A 12 -7.21 -3.74 12.45
C ASP A 12 -8.57 -4.45 12.25
N ARG A 13 -8.67 -5.32 11.23
CA ARG A 13 -9.84 -6.18 11.03
C ARG A 13 -9.98 -7.22 12.15
N ASP A 14 -8.90 -7.93 12.46
CA ASP A 14 -8.91 -8.95 13.52
C ASP A 14 -9.20 -8.33 14.90
N GLU A 15 -8.70 -7.12 15.16
CA GLU A 15 -8.94 -6.38 16.39
C GLU A 15 -10.41 -5.95 16.53
N PHE A 16 -11.02 -5.50 15.43
CA PHE A 16 -12.45 -5.19 15.39
C PHE A 16 -13.34 -6.42 15.55
N GLU A 17 -12.97 -7.56 14.95
CA GLU A 17 -13.66 -8.83 15.13
C GLU A 17 -13.63 -9.30 16.60
N ARG A 18 -12.49 -9.18 17.28
CA ARG A 18 -12.39 -9.47 18.72
C ARG A 18 -13.24 -8.52 19.55
N PHE A 19 -13.21 -7.23 19.25
CA PHE A 19 -13.99 -6.22 19.94
C PHE A 19 -15.50 -6.47 19.83
N THR A 20 -15.98 -6.77 18.62
CA THR A 20 -17.41 -7.09 18.39
C THR A 20 -17.84 -8.39 19.05
N ALA A 21 -16.98 -9.42 19.08
CA ALA A 21 -17.24 -10.66 19.81
C ALA A 21 -17.38 -10.40 21.32
N THR A 22 -16.50 -9.57 21.91
CA THR A 22 -16.60 -9.18 23.32
C THR A 22 -17.88 -8.42 23.63
N LEU A 23 -18.28 -7.47 22.77
CA LEU A 23 -19.54 -6.73 22.95
C LEU A 23 -20.77 -7.63 22.86
N THR A 24 -20.74 -8.63 21.97
CA THR A 24 -21.84 -9.60 21.82
C THR A 24 -21.97 -10.50 23.05
N ASP A 25 -20.84 -10.95 23.62
CA ASP A 25 -20.83 -11.70 24.88
C ASP A 25 -21.36 -10.86 26.04
N LEU A 26 -20.90 -9.61 26.17
CA LEU A 26 -21.39 -8.67 27.17
C LEU A 26 -22.90 -8.47 27.06
N GLN A 27 -23.43 -8.25 25.86
CA GLN A 27 -24.87 -8.10 25.62
C GLN A 27 -25.66 -9.35 26.04
N THR A 28 -25.13 -10.54 25.76
CA THR A 28 -25.74 -11.81 26.17
C THR A 28 -25.82 -11.92 27.69
N ARG A 29 -24.76 -11.52 28.39
CA ARG A 29 -24.68 -11.52 29.86
C ARG A 29 -25.60 -10.46 30.49
N VAL A 30 -25.66 -9.25 29.92
CA VAL A 30 -26.56 -8.18 30.38
C VAL A 30 -28.04 -8.57 30.22
N ARG A 31 -28.39 -9.24 29.11
CA ARG A 31 -29.74 -9.80 28.89
C ARG A 31 -30.10 -10.86 29.92
N ALA A 32 -29.18 -11.77 30.24
CA ALA A 32 -29.39 -12.83 31.23
C ALA A 32 -29.58 -12.29 32.65
N VAL A 33 -28.97 -11.13 32.98
CA VAL A 33 -29.05 -10.51 34.31
C VAL A 33 -30.22 -9.53 34.44
N SER A 34 -30.57 -8.80 33.38
CA SER A 34 -31.48 -7.65 33.48
C SER A 34 -32.91 -7.91 33.02
N GLY A 35 -33.17 -9.01 32.29
CA GLY A 35 -34.51 -9.41 31.82
C GLY A 35 -35.20 -8.46 30.83
N HIS A 36 -34.60 -7.32 30.52
CA HIS A 36 -35.03 -6.38 29.50
C HIS A 36 -34.10 -6.44 28.30
N ASP A 37 -34.69 -6.39 27.10
CA ASP A 37 -33.96 -6.18 25.86
C ASP A 37 -33.52 -4.71 25.81
N THR A 38 -32.45 -4.38 26.53
CA THR A 38 -31.77 -3.11 26.32
C THR A 38 -31.26 -3.15 24.89
N GLY A 39 -31.95 -2.43 23.99
CA GLY A 39 -31.60 -2.26 22.58
C GLY A 39 -30.31 -1.48 22.40
N VAL A 40 -29.21 -1.99 22.94
CA VAL A 40 -27.87 -1.48 22.74
C VAL A 40 -27.58 -1.67 21.25
N PRO A 41 -27.41 -0.59 20.46
CA PRO A 41 -27.14 -0.71 19.05
C PRO A 41 -25.81 -1.45 18.90
N VAL A 42 -25.84 -2.64 18.30
CA VAL A 42 -24.60 -3.30 17.86
C VAL A 42 -24.02 -2.38 16.77
N PRO A 43 -22.80 -1.85 16.94
CA PRO A 43 -22.16 -1.07 15.88
C PRO A 43 -22.14 -1.91 14.61
N ARG A 44 -22.80 -1.44 13.55
CA ARG A 44 -22.69 -2.10 12.25
C ARG A 44 -21.22 -2.03 11.86
N GLY A 45 -20.63 -3.20 11.62
CA GLY A 45 -19.26 -3.27 11.09
C GLY A 45 -19.13 -2.41 9.84
N PRO A 46 -17.92 -1.92 9.54
CA PRO A 46 -17.72 -1.03 8.41
C PRO A 46 -18.24 -1.68 7.12
N ARG A 47 -19.05 -0.92 6.37
CA ARG A 47 -19.60 -1.35 5.08
C ARG A 47 -18.44 -1.71 4.14
N ARG A 48 -18.55 -2.86 3.45
CA ARG A 48 -17.63 -3.19 2.36
C ARG A 48 -17.77 -2.15 1.24
N PRO A 49 -16.69 -1.49 0.79
CA PRO A 49 -16.75 -0.55 -0.32
C PRO A 49 -17.17 -1.29 -1.59
N SER A 50 -18.02 -0.64 -2.36
CA SER A 50 -18.39 -1.06 -3.71
C SER A 50 -17.17 -1.11 -4.63
N LEU A 51 -17.29 -1.81 -5.76
CA LEU A 51 -16.24 -1.85 -6.77
C LEU A 51 -15.88 -0.44 -7.28
N MET A 52 -16.87 0.46 -7.38
CA MET A 52 -16.67 1.84 -7.77
C MET A 52 -15.87 2.62 -6.71
N GLU A 53 -16.19 2.46 -5.43
CA GLU A 53 -15.43 3.07 -4.32
C GLU A 53 -13.98 2.58 -4.31
N ARG A 54 -13.74 1.28 -4.54
CA ARG A 54 -12.37 0.72 -4.65
C ARG A 54 -11.61 1.29 -5.85
N ALA A 55 -12.26 1.40 -7.00
CA ALA A 55 -11.66 1.99 -8.20
C ALA A 55 -11.32 3.48 -7.98
N GLN A 56 -12.20 4.21 -7.30
CA GLN A 56 -11.95 5.61 -6.93
C GLN A 56 -10.75 5.73 -6.00
N THR A 57 -10.65 4.88 -4.97
CA THR A 57 -9.47 4.83 -4.09
C THR A 57 -8.18 4.58 -4.86
N LEU A 58 -8.17 3.63 -5.80
CA LEU A 58 -7.00 3.38 -6.66
C LEU A 58 -6.61 4.60 -7.50
N LEU A 59 -7.61 5.30 -8.05
CA LEU A 59 -7.39 6.52 -8.82
C LEU A 59 -6.85 7.66 -7.94
N ASP A 60 -7.36 7.79 -6.72
CA ASP A 60 -6.92 8.82 -5.77
C ASP A 60 -5.49 8.54 -5.30
N HIS A 61 -5.11 7.29 -5.04
CA HIS A 61 -3.71 6.93 -4.77
C HIS A 61 -2.80 7.28 -5.94
N ARG A 62 -3.25 7.05 -7.18
CA ARG A 62 -2.48 7.42 -8.38
C ARG A 62 -2.28 8.93 -8.50
N ARG A 63 -3.32 9.72 -8.19
CA ARG A 63 -3.24 11.19 -8.17
C ARG A 63 -2.37 11.71 -7.05
N HIS A 64 -2.46 11.11 -5.86
CA HIS A 64 -1.65 11.45 -4.69
C HIS A 64 -0.16 11.21 -4.95
N ARG A 65 0.20 10.08 -5.61
CA ARG A 65 1.57 9.84 -6.10
C ARG A 65 2.07 10.98 -6.96
N ALA A 66 1.28 11.38 -7.96
CA ALA A 66 1.64 12.47 -8.87
C ALA A 66 1.81 13.81 -8.13
N ALA A 67 0.97 14.09 -7.13
CA ALA A 67 1.06 15.31 -6.33
C ALA A 67 2.34 15.36 -5.46
N ILE A 68 2.72 14.26 -4.82
CA ILE A 68 3.95 14.18 -4.01
C ILE A 68 5.21 14.18 -4.88
N ALA A 69 5.12 13.58 -6.06
CA ALA A 69 6.20 13.50 -7.03
C ALA A 69 6.63 14.88 -7.57
N GLY A 70 5.73 15.86 -7.64
CA GLY A 70 6.05 17.20 -8.17
C GLY A 70 6.66 17.12 -9.58
N GLU A 71 7.87 17.65 -9.77
CA GLU A 71 8.62 17.60 -11.04
C GLU A 71 8.96 16.17 -11.52
N LEU A 72 8.83 15.18 -10.65
CA LEU A 72 9.00 13.78 -10.98
C LEU A 72 7.67 13.12 -11.41
N ALA A 73 6.54 13.83 -11.42
CA ALA A 73 5.22 13.25 -11.73
C ALA A 73 5.19 12.50 -13.08
N GLU A 74 5.92 13.01 -14.08
CA GLU A 74 6.04 12.38 -15.40
C GLU A 74 6.83 11.07 -15.40
N LEU A 75 7.68 10.82 -14.38
CA LEU A 75 8.35 9.53 -14.23
C LEU A 75 7.42 8.41 -13.80
N PHE A 76 6.35 8.73 -13.07
CA PHE A 76 5.55 7.74 -12.36
C PHE A 76 4.42 7.17 -13.22
N ALA A 77 4.77 6.81 -14.46
CA ALA A 77 4.06 5.74 -15.15
C ALA A 77 4.29 4.44 -14.34
N ASP A 78 3.24 3.64 -14.17
CA ASP A 78 3.20 2.48 -13.28
C ASP A 78 4.51 1.63 -13.25
N PRO A 79 5.21 1.34 -14.36
CA PRO A 79 6.44 0.52 -14.30
C PRO A 79 7.66 1.14 -13.57
N ALA A 80 7.90 2.46 -13.64
CA ALA A 80 9.05 3.05 -12.93
C ALA A 80 8.82 3.08 -11.40
N TRP A 81 7.57 3.30 -11.02
CA TRP A 81 7.12 3.29 -9.65
C TRP A 81 7.25 1.90 -9.03
N ASP A 82 6.81 0.88 -9.75
CA ASP A 82 6.87 -0.51 -9.29
C ASP A 82 8.32 -0.98 -9.10
N LEU A 83 9.25 -0.54 -9.95
CA LEU A 83 10.69 -0.81 -9.78
C LEU A 83 11.27 -0.15 -8.53
N LEU A 84 10.91 1.10 -8.23
CA LEU A 84 11.34 1.79 -7.02
C LEU A 84 10.82 1.09 -5.76
N LEU A 85 9.56 0.66 -5.77
CA LEU A 85 8.98 -0.09 -4.66
C LEU A 85 9.63 -1.47 -4.51
N ALA A 86 9.86 -2.19 -5.60
CA ALA A 86 10.56 -3.47 -5.58
C ALA A 86 11.96 -3.32 -4.97
N LEU A 87 12.67 -2.27 -5.35
CA LEU A 87 14.00 -1.97 -4.83
C LEU A 87 13.97 -1.62 -3.34
N TYR A 88 12.96 -0.87 -2.88
CA TYR A 88 12.76 -0.57 -1.46
C TYR A 88 12.46 -1.83 -0.63
N VAL A 89 11.59 -2.72 -1.14
CA VAL A 89 11.27 -4.00 -0.52
C VAL A 89 12.50 -4.91 -0.41
N ALA A 90 13.38 -4.88 -1.41
CA ALA A 90 14.66 -5.60 -1.40
C ALA A 90 15.73 -4.99 -0.48
N GLY A 91 15.40 -3.98 0.32
CA GLY A 91 16.35 -3.32 1.23
C GLY A 91 17.21 -2.24 0.56
N GLY A 92 16.82 -1.80 -0.64
CA GLY A 92 17.41 -0.66 -1.34
C GLY A 92 18.54 -1.02 -2.30
N ARG A 93 18.81 -2.30 -2.55
CA ARG A 93 19.80 -2.76 -3.53
C ARG A 93 19.45 -4.15 -4.05
N GLU A 94 19.40 -4.33 -5.37
CA GLU A 94 19.01 -5.61 -5.98
C GLU A 94 19.42 -5.70 -7.46
N LYS A 95 19.49 -6.92 -8.00
CA LYS A 95 19.73 -7.21 -9.42
C LYS A 95 18.54 -6.81 -10.29
N ALA A 96 18.84 -6.29 -11.47
CA ALA A 96 17.83 -5.86 -12.45
C ALA A 96 16.82 -6.95 -12.83
N THR A 97 17.25 -8.21 -12.89
CA THR A 97 16.37 -9.35 -13.22
C THR A 97 15.36 -9.63 -12.11
N ALA A 98 15.80 -9.63 -10.84
CA ALA A 98 14.93 -9.84 -9.69
C ALA A 98 13.94 -8.66 -9.51
N LEU A 99 14.40 -7.43 -9.79
CA LEU A 99 13.53 -6.26 -9.81
C LEU A 99 12.45 -6.35 -10.90
N ALA A 100 12.82 -6.78 -12.12
CA ALA A 100 11.88 -6.96 -13.22
C ALA A 100 10.79 -7.98 -12.88
N GLU A 101 11.18 -9.11 -12.28
CA GLU A 101 10.25 -10.15 -11.83
C GLU A 101 9.31 -9.63 -10.74
N THR A 102 9.84 -8.95 -9.72
CA THR A 102 9.06 -8.40 -8.61
C THR A 102 8.08 -7.32 -9.08
N ALA A 103 8.51 -6.46 -9.99
CA ALA A 103 7.68 -5.40 -10.57
C ALA A 103 6.73 -5.91 -11.67
N GLY A 104 6.87 -7.15 -12.13
CA GLY A 104 6.04 -7.73 -13.20
C GLY A 104 6.27 -7.09 -14.57
N ILE A 105 7.50 -6.65 -14.86
CA ILE A 105 7.85 -5.90 -16.09
C ILE A 105 8.78 -6.75 -16.96
N SER A 106 8.64 -6.70 -18.29
CA SER A 106 9.56 -7.37 -19.19
C SER A 106 10.98 -6.77 -19.14
N GLY A 107 12.01 -7.60 -19.30
CA GLY A 107 13.41 -7.18 -19.15
C GLY A 107 13.84 -6.01 -20.05
N SER A 108 13.29 -5.89 -21.26
CA SER A 108 13.58 -4.77 -22.16
C SER A 108 12.96 -3.45 -21.70
N LEU A 109 11.81 -3.50 -21.01
CA LEU A 109 11.19 -2.33 -20.39
C LEU A 109 11.90 -1.95 -19.09
N THR A 110 12.39 -2.93 -18.33
CA THR A 110 13.15 -2.69 -17.09
C THR A 110 14.38 -1.82 -17.34
N GLY A 111 15.19 -2.16 -18.34
CA GLY A 111 16.38 -1.36 -18.71
C GLY A 111 16.07 0.10 -19.00
N ARG A 112 15.00 0.35 -19.77
CA ARG A 112 14.54 1.71 -20.08
C ARG A 112 14.17 2.49 -18.83
N TRP A 113 13.43 1.89 -17.90
CA TRP A 113 12.98 2.56 -16.69
C TRP A 113 14.09 2.74 -15.67
N MET A 114 15.03 1.78 -15.53
CA MET A 114 16.22 1.96 -14.70
C MET A 114 17.04 3.17 -15.17
N ALA A 115 17.29 3.31 -16.47
CA ALA A 115 18.00 4.47 -17.01
C ALA A 115 17.28 5.81 -16.69
N VAL A 116 15.95 5.82 -16.74
CA VAL A 116 15.14 6.99 -16.38
C VAL A 116 15.26 7.32 -14.88
N LEU A 117 15.22 6.31 -14.00
CA LEU A 117 15.39 6.47 -12.55
C LEU A 117 16.80 6.95 -12.17
N GLU A 118 17.82 6.43 -12.85
CA GLU A 118 19.21 6.85 -12.69
C GLU A 118 19.42 8.30 -13.13
N THR A 119 18.91 8.68 -14.31
CA THR A 119 19.00 10.05 -14.85
C THR A 119 18.37 11.07 -13.89
N ARG A 120 17.35 10.64 -13.14
CA ARG A 120 16.62 11.49 -12.19
C ARG A 120 17.18 11.41 -10.77
N GLY A 121 18.29 10.69 -10.60
CA GLY A 121 19.05 10.59 -9.36
C GLY A 121 18.34 9.82 -8.26
N LEU A 122 17.39 8.95 -8.59
CA LEU A 122 16.66 8.12 -7.61
C LEU A 122 17.35 6.78 -7.36
N THR A 123 18.07 6.29 -8.36
CA THR A 123 18.85 5.05 -8.31
C THR A 123 20.25 5.28 -8.86
N GLN A 124 21.17 4.35 -8.57
CA GLN A 124 22.52 4.33 -9.11
C GLN A 124 23.00 2.89 -9.31
N PRO A 125 23.83 2.61 -10.33
CA PRO A 125 24.43 1.30 -10.50
C PRO A 125 25.51 1.04 -9.45
N VAL A 126 25.54 -0.18 -8.91
CA VAL A 126 26.56 -0.66 -7.96
C VAL A 126 26.96 -2.08 -8.35
N GLY A 127 28.00 -2.21 -9.18
CA GLY A 127 28.39 -3.50 -9.74
C GLY A 127 27.39 -3.99 -10.79
N ASP A 128 26.87 -5.20 -10.64
CA ASP A 128 25.79 -5.77 -11.46
C ASP A 128 24.38 -5.48 -10.91
N GLU A 129 24.29 -4.67 -9.85
CA GLU A 129 23.07 -4.34 -9.13
C GLU A 129 22.70 -2.87 -9.28
N LEU A 130 21.43 -2.57 -8.97
CA LEU A 130 20.91 -1.22 -8.84
C LEU A 130 20.70 -0.92 -7.36
N ALA A 131 21.02 0.30 -6.91
CA ALA A 131 20.79 0.75 -5.54
C ALA A 131 20.01 2.06 -5.47
N LEU A 132 19.21 2.25 -4.42
CA LEU A 132 18.57 3.53 -4.13
C LEU A 132 19.61 4.55 -3.67
N THR A 133 19.52 5.76 -4.23
CA THR A 133 20.22 6.92 -3.68
C THR A 133 19.53 7.41 -2.40
N ASP A 134 20.18 8.30 -1.64
CA ASP A 134 19.54 8.94 -0.48
C ASP A 134 18.32 9.76 -0.88
N ARG A 135 18.35 10.38 -2.07
CA ARG A 135 17.19 11.07 -2.67
C ARG A 135 16.04 10.10 -2.93
N GLY A 136 16.34 8.94 -3.55
CA GLY A 136 15.35 7.89 -3.81
C GLY A 136 14.70 7.36 -2.53
N LYS A 137 15.52 7.06 -1.52
CA LYS A 137 15.04 6.63 -0.19
C LYS A 137 14.16 7.69 0.46
N SER A 138 14.64 8.92 0.56
CA SER A 138 13.91 10.03 1.20
C SER A 138 12.55 10.29 0.53
N PHE A 139 12.52 10.21 -0.81
CA PHE A 139 11.31 10.34 -1.58
C PHE A 139 10.30 9.22 -1.25
N LEU A 140 10.74 7.97 -1.27
CA LEU A 140 9.89 6.81 -0.96
C LEU A 140 9.38 6.84 0.47
N THR A 141 10.24 7.14 1.45
CA THR A 141 9.84 7.26 2.86
C THR A 141 8.76 8.33 3.03
N ARG A 142 8.96 9.54 2.47
CA ARG A 142 7.97 10.62 2.53
C ARG A 142 6.62 10.21 1.91
N TYR A 143 6.65 9.48 0.80
CA TYR A 143 5.43 8.99 0.18
C TYR A 143 4.74 7.93 1.06
N LEU A 144 5.49 6.95 1.57
CA LEU A 144 4.94 5.86 2.39
C LEU A 144 4.36 6.37 3.72
N ASP A 145 4.98 7.38 4.33
CA ASP A 145 4.48 8.05 5.53
C ASP A 145 3.18 8.85 5.27
N SER A 146 2.84 9.11 4.01
CA SER A 146 1.64 9.88 3.63
C SER A 146 0.43 9.01 3.28
N LEU A 147 0.57 7.68 3.31
CA LEU A 147 -0.50 6.70 3.05
C LEU A 147 -1.39 6.49 4.28
#